data_AF-A0A0H2RP52-F1
#
_entry.id   AF-A0A0H2RP52-F1
#
_cell.length_a   1.000
_cell.length_b   1.000
_cell.length_c   1.000
_cell.angle_alpha   90.00
_cell.angle_beta   90.00
_cell.angle_gamma   90.00
#
_symmetry.space_group_name_H-M   'P 1'
#
loop_
_entity.id
_entity.type
_entity.pdbx_description
1 polymer ?
#
loop_
_entity_poly.entity_id
_entity_poly.type
_entity_poly.pdbx_seq_one_letter_code
_entity_poly.pdbx_strand_id
1 'polypeptide(L)'
;MSSQDTPLLSRSRMAGSSFLWRTGATFIAVGMIAGAFGTHGLRKVLTVDKLAAWQTASQYAIFNGLGLLAVSMHPRFSAHRFAGPAVSLGGLVFSGSVMGLVLDSHQRFRFLGPITPLGGSLMIAGYVSLLFP
;
A
#
# COMPACT_ATOMS: atom_id res chain seq x y z
N MET A 1 24.14 -44.54 26.87
CA MET A 1 24.16 -43.65 25.70
C MET A 1 22.94 -42.75 25.77
N SER A 2 23.11 -41.53 26.29
CA SER A 2 22.05 -40.51 26.34
C SER A 2 21.99 -39.85 24.97
N SER A 3 20.86 -40.01 24.28
CA SER A 3 20.55 -39.28 23.05
C SER A 3 20.53 -37.79 23.36
N GLN A 4 21.46 -37.06 22.76
CA GLN A 4 21.45 -35.60 22.76
C GLN A 4 20.33 -35.16 21.81
N ASP A 5 19.15 -34.93 22.37
CA ASP A 5 18.06 -34.27 21.66
C ASP A 5 18.46 -32.83 21.37
N THR A 6 18.91 -32.63 20.13
CA THR A 6 19.21 -31.34 19.50
C THR A 6 18.20 -30.27 19.96
N PRO A 7 18.63 -29.17 20.60
CA PRO A 7 17.71 -28.11 20.96
C PRO A 7 17.24 -27.44 19.68
N LEU A 8 16.02 -27.80 19.31
CA LEU A 8 14.96 -26.99 18.72
C LEU A 8 15.50 -25.74 18.03
N LEU A 9 15.48 -25.76 16.68
CA LEU A 9 15.42 -24.57 15.86
C LEU A 9 14.49 -23.58 16.55
N SER A 10 15.08 -22.59 17.21
CA SER A 10 14.38 -21.44 17.73
C SER A 10 13.78 -20.82 16.49
N ARG A 11 12.52 -21.16 16.20
CA ARG A 11 11.65 -20.42 15.31
C ARG A 11 11.52 -19.07 15.98
N SER A 12 12.54 -18.24 15.84
CA SER A 12 12.52 -16.84 16.15
C SER A 12 11.33 -16.33 15.36
N ARG A 13 10.21 -16.22 16.07
CA ARG A 13 8.96 -15.74 15.52
C ARG A 13 9.33 -14.36 14.99
N MET A 14 9.45 -14.25 13.68
CA MET A 14 8.98 -13.07 12.99
C MET A 14 7.46 -12.99 13.29
N ALA A 15 7.11 -12.65 14.53
CA ALA A 15 5.76 -12.30 14.92
C ALA A 15 5.52 -10.89 14.38
N GLY A 16 5.49 -10.79 13.06
CA GLY A 16 5.02 -9.62 12.36
C GLY A 16 3.52 -9.46 12.58
N SER A 17 3.03 -8.23 12.48
CA SER A 17 1.60 -7.98 12.56
C SER A 17 0.90 -8.67 11.38
N SER A 18 0.18 -9.76 11.67
CA SER A 18 -0.55 -10.54 10.66
C SER A 18 -1.59 -9.69 9.92
N PHE A 19 -2.11 -8.66 10.58
CA PHE A 19 -3.00 -7.68 9.98
C PHE A 19 -2.26 -6.82 8.94
N LEU A 20 -1.14 -6.19 9.30
CA LEU A 20 -0.37 -5.36 8.37
C LEU A 20 0.12 -6.16 7.17
N TRP A 21 0.51 -7.42 7.40
CA TRP A 21 0.89 -8.33 6.32
C TRP A 21 -0.25 -8.53 5.32
N ARG A 22 -1.45 -8.87 5.81
CA ARG A 22 -2.64 -9.07 4.97
C ARG A 22 -3.00 -7.80 4.21
N THR A 23 -2.98 -6.64 4.88
CA THR A 23 -3.24 -5.35 4.24
C THR A 23 -2.22 -5.08 3.13
N GLY A 24 -0.93 -5.28 3.39
CA GLY A 24 0.12 -5.13 2.38
C GLY A 24 -0.09 -6.03 1.16
N ALA A 25 -0.41 -7.30 1.38
CA ALA A 25 -0.71 -8.24 0.30
C ALA A 25 -1.94 -7.83 -0.52
N THR A 26 -3.01 -7.34 0.12
CA THR A 26 -4.20 -6.82 -0.57
C THR A 26 -3.86 -5.61 -1.44
N PHE A 27 -3.06 -4.67 -0.94
CA PHE A 27 -2.61 -3.49 -1.69
C PHE A 27 -1.84 -3.86 -2.96
N ILE A 28 -0.91 -4.82 -2.86
CA ILE A 28 -0.15 -5.33 -4.01
C ILE A 28 -1.10 -5.97 -5.03
N ALA A 29 -1.99 -6.87 -4.58
CA ALA A 29 -2.92 -7.56 -5.47
C ALA A 29 -3.83 -6.58 -6.22
N VAL A 30 -4.41 -5.61 -5.51
CA VAL A 30 -5.25 -4.56 -6.11
C VAL A 30 -4.44 -3.71 -7.09
N GLY A 31 -3.23 -3.31 -6.72
CA GLY A 31 -2.34 -2.57 -7.60
C GLY A 31 -2.01 -3.33 -8.89
N MET A 32 -1.66 -4.60 -8.81
CA MET A 32 -1.39 -5.43 -10.00
C MET A 32 -2.62 -5.56 -10.91
N ILE A 33 -3.79 -5.82 -10.32
CA ILE A 33 -5.06 -5.90 -11.07
C ILE A 33 -5.35 -4.57 -11.76
N ALA A 34 -5.23 -3.44 -11.04
CA ALA A 34 -5.46 -2.12 -11.60
C ALA A 34 -4.46 -1.78 -12.70
N GLY A 35 -3.18 -2.07 -12.52
CA GLY A 35 -2.14 -1.83 -13.52
C GLY A 35 -2.37 -2.60 -14.82
N ALA A 36 -2.70 -3.89 -14.71
CA ALA A 36 -3.07 -4.73 -15.84
C ALA A 36 -4.33 -4.21 -16.54
N PHE A 37 -5.38 -3.87 -15.77
CA PHE A 37 -6.61 -3.30 -16.31
C PHE A 37 -6.37 -1.96 -17.01
N GLY A 38 -5.45 -1.13 -16.51
CA GLY A 38 -5.05 0.12 -17.16
C GLY A 38 -4.48 -0.09 -18.55
N THR A 39 -3.46 -0.95 -18.65
CA THR A 39 -2.73 -1.18 -19.90
C THR A 39 -3.57 -1.93 -20.94
N HIS A 40 -4.37 -2.90 -20.51
CA HIS A 40 -5.15 -3.75 -21.43
C HIS A 40 -6.58 -3.24 -21.66
N GLY A 41 -7.26 -2.80 -20.60
CA GLY A 41 -8.67 -2.40 -20.63
C GLY A 41 -8.91 -0.92 -20.89
N LEU A 42 -8.08 -0.03 -20.33
CA LEU A 42 -8.33 1.42 -20.35
C LEU A 42 -7.52 2.19 -21.39
N ARG A 43 -6.43 1.61 -21.93
CA ARG A 43 -5.51 2.29 -22.87
C ARG A 43 -6.18 2.90 -24.10
N LYS A 44 -7.26 2.29 -24.61
CA LYS A 44 -7.99 2.78 -25.80
C LYS A 44 -9.07 3.80 -25.46
N VAL A 45 -9.42 3.95 -24.18
CA VAL A 45 -10.55 4.76 -23.71
C VAL A 45 -10.05 6.06 -23.06
N LEU A 46 -8.90 6.00 -22.38
CA LEU A 46 -8.33 7.14 -21.68
C LEU A 46 -7.35 7.92 -22.55
N THR A 47 -7.26 9.23 -22.31
CA THR A 47 -6.16 10.05 -22.82
C THR A 47 -4.82 9.59 -22.24
N VAL A 48 -3.73 9.95 -22.89
CA VAL A 48 -2.37 9.58 -22.44
C VAL A 48 -2.13 10.02 -21.00
N ASP A 49 -2.52 11.24 -20.64
CA ASP A 49 -2.34 11.79 -19.28
C ASP A 49 -3.19 11.05 -18.24
N LYS A 50 -4.45 10.74 -18.57
CA LYS A 50 -5.34 9.98 -17.68
C LYS A 50 -4.85 8.55 -17.48
N LEU A 51 -4.34 7.92 -18.53
CA LEU A 51 -3.74 6.59 -18.44
C LEU A 51 -2.46 6.61 -17.59
N ALA A 52 -1.61 7.63 -17.75
CA ALA A 52 -0.43 7.81 -16.92
C ALA A 52 -0.81 7.97 -15.43
N ALA A 53 -1.80 8.82 -15.12
CA ALA A 53 -2.30 9.01 -13.76
C ALA A 53 -2.87 7.70 -13.16
N TRP A 54 -3.61 6.91 -13.95
CA TRP A 54 -4.08 5.58 -13.53
C TRP A 54 -2.91 4.65 -13.16
N GLN A 55 -1.87 4.61 -14.00
CA GLN A 55 -0.69 3.79 -13.74
C GLN A 55 0.07 4.27 -12.50
N THR A 56 0.16 5.58 -12.27
CA THR A 56 0.72 6.13 -11.02
C THR A 56 -0.08 5.64 -9.81
N ALA A 57 -1.41 5.72 -9.83
CA ALA A 57 -2.24 5.25 -8.72
C ALA A 57 -2.04 3.76 -8.42
N SER A 58 -1.95 2.95 -9.48
CA SER A 58 -1.63 1.51 -9.40
C SER A 58 -0.25 1.26 -8.78
N GLN A 59 0.79 1.94 -9.25
CA GLN A 59 2.15 1.81 -8.71
C GLN A 59 2.22 2.20 -7.24
N TYR A 60 1.55 3.29 -6.84
CA TYR A 60 1.47 3.69 -5.44
C TYR A 60 0.77 2.65 -4.58
N ALA A 61 -0.26 1.96 -5.08
CA ALA A 61 -0.87 0.85 -4.34
C ALA A 61 0.12 -0.30 -4.10
N ILE A 62 0.89 -0.68 -5.14
CA ILE A 62 1.93 -1.71 -5.03
C ILE A 62 3.02 -1.30 -4.04
N PHE A 63 3.55 -0.08 -4.15
CA PHE A 63 4.62 0.40 -3.27
C PHE A 63 4.18 0.50 -1.81
N ASN A 64 2.96 0.98 -1.54
CA ASN A 64 2.41 0.97 -0.19
C ASN A 64 2.26 -0.46 0.33
N GLY A 65 1.80 -1.39 -0.51
CA GLY A 65 1.66 -2.78 -0.11
C GLY A 65 3.01 -3.43 0.22
N LEU A 66 4.05 -3.19 -0.60
CA LEU A 66 5.42 -3.65 -0.32
C LEU A 66 5.98 -3.03 0.95
N GLY A 67 5.78 -1.74 1.18
CA GLY A 67 6.19 -1.06 2.40
C GLY A 67 5.49 -1.60 3.64
N LEU A 68 4.19 -1.89 3.57
CA LEU A 68 3.43 -2.52 4.66
C LEU A 68 3.91 -3.94 4.96
N LEU A 69 4.24 -4.74 3.94
CA LEU A 69 4.89 -6.05 4.14
C LEU A 69 6.22 -5.88 4.88
N ALA A 70 7.09 -4.97 4.42
CA ALA A 70 8.38 -4.71 5.06
C ALA A 70 8.23 -4.26 6.53
N VAL A 71 7.33 -3.32 6.81
CA VAL A 71 7.03 -2.85 8.18
C VAL A 71 6.49 -3.99 9.04
N SER A 72 5.61 -4.84 8.48
CA SER A 72 5.04 -5.96 9.22
C SER A 72 6.10 -6.99 9.63
N MET A 73 7.16 -7.19 8.84
CA MET A 73 8.23 -8.14 9.15
C MET A 73 9.22 -7.62 10.20
N HIS A 74 9.29 -6.30 10.41
CA HIS A 74 10.26 -5.70 11.32
C HIS A 74 9.81 -5.83 12.78
N PRO A 75 10.55 -6.52 13.68
CA PRO A 75 10.09 -6.82 15.04
C PRO A 75 9.69 -5.59 15.88
N ARG A 76 10.40 -4.48 15.70
CA ARG A 76 10.13 -3.22 16.42
C ARG A 76 9.00 -2.39 15.81
N PHE A 77 8.87 -2.40 14.48
CA PHE A 77 8.00 -1.47 13.76
C PHE A 77 6.65 -2.09 13.37
N SER A 78 6.56 -3.42 13.41
CA SER A 78 5.31 -4.16 13.17
C SER A 78 4.20 -3.80 14.16
N ALA A 79 4.57 -3.35 15.37
CA ALA A 79 3.67 -2.89 16.42
C ALA A 79 3.51 -1.36 16.45
N HIS A 80 4.11 -0.61 15.50
CA HIS A 80 4.04 0.84 15.49
C HIS A 80 2.60 1.32 15.19
N ARG A 81 1.93 1.84 16.22
CA ARG A 81 0.49 2.14 16.21
C ARG A 81 0.03 3.14 15.15
N PHE A 82 0.93 4.00 14.66
CA PHE A 82 0.58 5.06 13.71
C PHE A 82 0.97 4.70 12.26
N ALA A 83 2.16 4.13 12.06
CA ALA A 83 2.74 3.97 10.73
C ALA A 83 1.89 3.07 9.82
N GLY A 84 1.55 1.87 10.30
CA GLY A 84 0.76 0.91 9.52
C GLY A 84 -0.60 1.46 9.09
N PRO A 85 -1.44 1.96 10.01
CA PRO A 85 -2.72 2.59 9.67
C PRO A 85 -2.57 3.83 8.78
N ALA A 86 -1.60 4.71 9.04
CA ALA A 86 -1.39 5.92 8.24
C ALA A 86 -0.99 5.61 6.79
N VAL A 87 -0.05 4.68 6.58
CA VAL A 87 0.35 4.23 5.24
C VAL A 87 -0.80 3.51 4.53
N SER A 88 -1.55 2.66 5.23
CA SER A 88 -2.69 1.94 4.66
C SER A 88 -3.82 2.89 4.25
N LEU A 89 -4.27 3.78 5.14
CA LEU A 89 -5.34 4.72 4.85
C LEU A 89 -4.90 5.78 3.83
N GLY A 90 -3.69 6.31 3.97
CA GLY A 90 -3.13 7.28 3.04
C GLY A 90 -2.99 6.70 1.63
N GLY A 91 -2.49 5.47 1.51
CA GLY A 91 -2.40 4.77 0.23
C GLY A 91 -3.76 4.50 -0.41
N LEU A 92 -4.75 4.06 0.40
CA LEU A 92 -6.11 3.84 -0.10
C LEU A 92 -6.74 5.14 -0.62
N VAL A 93 -6.63 6.21 0.16
CA VAL A 93 -7.18 7.53 -0.18
C VAL A 93 -6.47 8.09 -1.40
N PHE A 94 -5.13 8.03 -1.46
CA PHE A 94 -4.35 8.53 -2.58
C PHE A 94 -4.69 7.79 -3.88
N SER A 95 -4.47 6.47 -3.91
CA SER A 95 -4.68 5.66 -5.12
C SER A 95 -6.15 5.61 -5.53
N GLY A 96 -7.07 5.46 -4.57
CA GLY A 96 -8.52 5.45 -4.83
C GLY A 96 -9.01 6.78 -5.39
N SER A 97 -8.55 7.91 -4.85
CA SER A 97 -8.95 9.24 -5.34
C SER A 97 -8.45 9.50 -6.76
N VAL A 98 -7.20 9.15 -7.08
CA VAL A 98 -6.66 9.31 -8.44
C VAL A 98 -7.42 8.42 -9.43
N MET A 99 -7.68 7.15 -9.10
CA MET A 99 -8.47 6.27 -9.97
C MET A 99 -9.90 6.80 -10.18
N GLY A 100 -10.54 7.31 -9.13
CA GLY A 100 -11.86 7.95 -9.22
C GLY A 100 -11.85 9.18 -10.14
N LEU A 101 -10.86 10.07 -10.01
CA LEU A 101 -10.68 11.24 -10.88
C LEU A 101 -10.41 10.87 -12.34
N VAL A 102 -9.66 9.79 -12.58
CA VAL A 102 -9.37 9.32 -13.94
C VAL A 102 -10.65 8.84 -14.63
N LEU A 103 -11.45 8.02 -13.94
CA LEU A 103 -12.69 7.47 -14.46
C LEU A 103 -13.83 8.50 -14.53
N ASP A 104 -13.69 9.62 -13.82
CA ASP A 104 -14.64 10.72 -13.88
C ASP A 104 -14.66 11.38 -15.26
N SER A 105 -15.69 11.05 -16.03
CA SER A 105 -15.94 11.64 -17.35
C SER A 105 -16.81 12.89 -17.28
N HIS A 106 -17.56 13.08 -16.19
CA HIS A 106 -18.52 14.17 -16.02
C HIS A 106 -18.11 15.21 -14.97
N GLN A 107 -16.85 15.19 -14.53
CA GLN A 107 -16.30 16.08 -13.49
C GLN A 107 -17.06 16.05 -12.15
N ARG A 108 -17.78 14.97 -11.87
CA ARG A 108 -18.62 14.82 -10.67
C ARG A 108 -17.78 14.61 -9.40
N PHE A 109 -16.56 14.14 -9.56
CA PHE A 109 -15.60 13.80 -8.51
C PHE A 109 -14.47 14.82 -8.39
N ARG A 110 -14.61 16.06 -8.91
CA ARG A 110 -13.60 17.12 -8.75
C ARG A 110 -13.17 17.38 -7.30
N PHE A 111 -14.05 17.10 -6.33
CA PHE A 111 -13.74 17.22 -4.90
C PHE A 111 -12.69 16.20 -4.43
N LEU A 112 -12.41 15.13 -5.18
CA LEU A 112 -11.31 14.20 -4.90
C LEU A 112 -9.94 14.83 -5.15
N GLY A 113 -9.85 15.93 -5.93
CA GLY A 113 -8.59 16.62 -6.23
C GLY A 113 -7.82 17.02 -4.97
N PRO A 114 -8.43 17.76 -4.02
CA PRO A 114 -7.82 18.07 -2.72
C PRO A 114 -7.64 16.88 -1.78
N ILE A 115 -8.35 15.76 -2.00
CA ILE A 115 -8.24 14.55 -1.15
C ILE A 115 -6.96 13.76 -1.50
N THR A 116 -6.52 13.77 -2.76
CA THR A 116 -5.27 13.14 -3.19
C THR A 116 -4.04 13.62 -2.39
N PRO A 117 -3.72 14.93 -2.28
CA PRO A 117 -2.56 15.38 -1.51
C PRO A 117 -2.70 15.07 -0.01
N LEU A 118 -3.91 15.02 0.53
CA LEU A 118 -4.13 14.60 1.92
C LEU A 118 -3.74 13.14 2.14
N GLY A 119 -4.13 12.24 1.22
CA GLY A 119 -3.71 10.84 1.25
C GLY A 119 -2.18 10.67 1.16
N GLY A 120 -1.54 11.40 0.23
CA GLY A 120 -0.08 11.40 0.11
C GLY A 120 0.62 11.93 1.36
N SER A 121 0.09 12.99 1.96
CA SER A 121 0.61 13.58 3.20
C SER A 121 0.53 12.59 4.37
N LEU A 122 -0.57 11.84 4.48
CA LEU A 122 -0.76 10.82 5.51
C LEU A 122 0.21 9.65 5.34
N MET A 123 0.48 9.22 4.10
CA MET A 123 1.52 8.23 3.82
C MET A 123 2.89 8.71 4.28
N ILE A 124 3.27 9.93 3.91
CA ILE A 124 4.56 10.55 4.29
C ILE A 124 4.68 10.60 5.80
N ALA A 125 3.64 11.07 6.51
CA ALA A 125 3.61 11.10 7.97
C ALA A 125 3.78 9.70 8.58
N GLY A 126 3.15 8.68 7.99
CA GLY A 126 3.30 7.29 8.39
C GLY A 126 4.75 6.80 8.33
N TYR A 127 5.44 7.04 7.20
CA TYR A 127 6.86 6.67 7.07
C TYR A 127 7.79 7.53 7.92
N VAL A 128 7.57 8.84 8.00
CA VAL A 128 8.35 9.74 8.87
C VAL A 128 8.25 9.31 10.33
N SER A 129 7.10 8.83 10.77
CA SER A 129 6.94 8.34 12.14
C SER A 129 7.82 7.13 12.46
N LEU A 130 8.22 6.34 11.45
CA LEU A 130 9.15 5.21 11.65
C LEU A 130 10.59 5.67 11.91
N LEU A 131 10.93 6.93 11.63
CA LEU A 131 12.25 7.49 11.90
C LEU A 131 12.47 7.76 13.40
N PHE A 132 11.38 7.95 14.16
CA PHE A 132 11.40 8.30 15.57
C PHE A 132 10.69 7.21 16.38
N PRO A 133 11.45 6.24 16.91
CA PRO A 133 10.91 4.96 17.31
C PRO A 133 10.52 4.85 18.79
#